data_AF-A0A200RCI8-F1
#
_entry.id   AF-A0A200RCI8-F1
#
_cell.length_a   1.000
_cell.length_b   1.000
_cell.length_c   1.000
_cell.angle_alpha   90.00
_cell.angle_beta   90.00
_cell.angle_gamma   90.00
#
_symmetry.space_group_name_H-M   'P 1'
#
loop_
_entity.id
_entity.type
_entity.pdbx_description
1 polymer ?
#
loop_
_entity_poly.entity_id
_entity_poly.type
_entity_poly.pdbx_seq_one_letter_code
_entity_poly.pdbx_strand_id
1 'polypeptide(L)'
;MYGKHGSTSEMLQVFDEVAQMDVGSFNALVSGLARNGLVDYALEVFRQFEGQGIELNVVSWTSMISSCTQNEKDIEALDLFREMQFAGVKPNSVTIPCLLAACANIALLLLDQEIKDVSLKICG
;
A
#
# COMPACT_ATOMS: atom_id res chain seq x y z
N MET A 1 8.26 7.69 -19.35
CA MET A 1 8.32 9.12 -19.74
C MET A 1 6.95 9.75 -19.48
N TYR A 2 6.67 10.15 -18.24
CA TYR A 2 5.55 11.02 -17.91
C TYR A 2 6.10 12.27 -17.23
N GLY A 3 5.82 13.38 -17.91
CA GLY A 3 6.46 14.68 -17.74
C GLY A 3 6.11 15.33 -16.40
N LYS A 4 7.17 15.86 -15.80
CA LYS A 4 7.30 16.47 -14.48
C LYS A 4 6.52 17.78 -14.26
N HIS A 5 5.49 18.10 -15.05
CA HIS A 5 4.87 19.45 -15.02
C HIS A 5 3.34 19.50 -15.12
N GLY A 6 2.64 18.35 -15.09
CA GLY A 6 1.17 18.30 -15.09
C GLY A 6 0.52 17.75 -13.81
N SER A 7 1.20 16.86 -13.07
CA SER A 7 0.57 16.14 -11.95
C SER A 7 0.50 16.91 -10.65
N THR A 8 1.37 17.89 -10.38
CA THR A 8 1.44 18.50 -9.05
C THR A 8 0.19 19.31 -8.72
N SER A 9 -0.41 20.01 -9.69
CA SER A 9 -1.59 20.86 -9.47
C SER A 9 -2.89 20.08 -9.26
N GLU A 10 -3.07 18.95 -9.97
CA GLU A 10 -4.23 18.06 -9.76
C GLU A 10 -4.10 17.32 -8.42
N MET A 11 -2.88 16.89 -8.08
CA MET A 11 -2.55 16.40 -6.75
C MET A 11 -2.91 17.42 -5.68
N LEU A 12 -2.48 18.69 -5.85
CA LEU A 12 -2.72 19.79 -4.92
C LEU A 12 -4.20 20.13 -4.74
N GLN A 13 -5.02 20.01 -5.79
CA GLN A 13 -6.47 20.18 -5.67
C GLN A 13 -7.11 19.05 -4.86
N VAL A 14 -6.72 17.80 -5.13
CA VAL A 14 -7.12 16.69 -4.26
C VAL A 14 -6.59 16.94 -2.84
N PHE A 15 -5.38 17.47 -2.67
CA PHE A 15 -4.76 17.70 -1.36
C PHE A 15 -5.48 18.75 -0.49
N ASP A 16 -6.05 19.81 -1.08
CA ASP A 16 -6.86 20.79 -0.33
C ASP A 16 -8.23 20.22 0.06
N GLU A 17 -8.83 19.38 -0.78
CA GLU A 17 -10.12 18.71 -0.48
C GLU A 17 -9.96 17.59 0.56
N VAL A 18 -8.84 16.87 0.53
CA VAL A 18 -8.47 15.78 1.45
C VAL A 18 -8.32 16.30 2.89
N ALA A 19 -7.94 17.56 3.10
CA ALA A 19 -7.80 18.16 4.43
C ALA A 19 -9.13 18.33 5.20
N GLN A 20 -10.28 18.21 4.53
CA GLN A 20 -11.61 18.26 5.14
C GLN A 20 -12.35 16.92 5.07
N MET A 21 -11.70 15.89 4.54
CA MET A 21 -12.32 14.60 4.27
C MET A 21 -12.41 13.75 5.55
N ASP A 22 -13.56 13.13 5.79
CA ASP A 22 -13.73 12.20 6.91
C ASP A 22 -13.12 10.82 6.58
N VAL A 23 -12.90 10.00 7.61
CA VAL A 23 -12.29 8.66 7.49
C VAL A 23 -13.11 7.71 6.59
N GLY A 24 -14.44 7.85 6.54
CA GLY A 24 -15.31 7.07 5.66
C GLY A 24 -15.09 7.42 4.19
N SER A 25 -15.10 8.71 3.87
CA SER A 25 -14.81 9.25 2.54
C SER A 25 -13.39 8.87 2.08
N PHE A 26 -12.41 8.95 2.98
CA PHE A 26 -11.04 8.47 2.75
C PHE A 26 -10.99 6.98 2.37
N ASN A 27 -11.68 6.12 3.13
CA ASN A 27 -11.70 4.68 2.86
C ASN A 27 -12.30 4.38 1.48
N ALA A 28 -13.32 5.14 1.07
CA ALA A 28 -13.92 5.03 -0.26
C ALA A 28 -12.93 5.45 -1.37
N LEU A 29 -12.23 6.58 -1.18
CA LEU A 29 -11.22 7.06 -2.13
C LEU A 29 -10.09 6.05 -2.32
N VAL A 30 -9.47 5.60 -1.22
CA VAL A 30 -8.41 4.59 -1.23
C VAL A 30 -8.87 3.31 -1.93
N SER A 31 -10.05 2.80 -1.59
CA SER A 31 -10.60 1.59 -2.21
C SER A 31 -10.88 1.79 -3.71
N GLY A 32 -11.31 2.99 -4.10
CA GLY A 32 -11.53 3.35 -5.50
C GLY A 32 -10.23 3.39 -6.30
N LEU A 33 -9.20 4.04 -5.77
CA LEU A 33 -7.88 4.13 -6.40
C LEU A 33 -7.24 2.75 -6.56
N ALA A 34 -7.28 1.94 -5.50
CA ALA A 34 -6.81 0.55 -5.49
C ALA A 34 -7.41 -0.29 -6.62
N ARG A 35 -8.74 -0.24 -6.79
CA ARG A 35 -9.48 -1.00 -7.80
C ARG A 35 -9.18 -0.58 -9.24
N ASN A 36 -8.62 0.61 -9.43
CA ASN A 36 -8.21 1.12 -10.74
C ASN A 36 -6.69 0.97 -10.99
N GLY A 37 -5.98 0.22 -10.14
CA GLY A 37 -4.53 0.04 -10.25
C GLY A 37 -3.70 1.27 -9.87
N LEU A 38 -4.32 2.28 -9.25
CA LEU A 38 -3.67 3.52 -8.82
C LEU A 38 -3.22 3.42 -7.35
N VAL A 39 -2.62 2.29 -6.98
CA VAL A 39 -2.23 1.99 -5.59
C VAL A 39 -1.16 2.94 -5.06
N ASP A 40 -0.25 3.42 -5.91
CA ASP A 40 0.76 4.41 -5.52
C ASP A 40 0.12 5.73 -5.07
N TYR A 41 -0.91 6.18 -5.80
CA TYR A 41 -1.66 7.36 -5.42
C TYR A 41 -2.47 7.14 -4.13
N ALA A 42 -3.02 5.94 -3.95
CA ALA A 42 -3.69 5.58 -2.69
C ALA A 42 -2.74 5.64 -1.48
N LEU A 43 -1.48 5.19 -1.65
CA LEU A 43 -0.44 5.30 -0.62
C LEU A 43 -0.11 6.76 -0.30
N GLU A 44 0.05 7.61 -1.32
CA GLU A 44 0.33 9.03 -1.11
C GLU A 44 -0.78 9.73 -0.31
N VAL A 45 -2.04 9.50 -0.67
CA VAL A 45 -3.20 10.02 0.08
C VAL A 45 -3.22 9.48 1.51
N PHE A 46 -2.92 8.19 1.71
CA PHE A 46 -2.84 7.59 3.05
C PHE A 46 -1.77 8.26 3.92
N ARG A 47 -0.57 8.46 3.39
CA ARG A 47 0.53 9.13 4.10
C ARG A 47 0.23 10.58 4.43
N GLN A 48 -0.53 11.27 3.59
CA GLN A 48 -0.96 12.63 3.88
C GLN A 48 -1.97 12.66 5.03
N PHE A 49 -2.97 11.77 5.02
CA PHE A 49 -3.94 11.65 6.11
C PHE A 49 -3.25 11.38 7.45
N GLU A 50 -2.29 10.45 7.44
CA GLU A 50 -1.45 10.16 8.61
C GLU A 50 -0.62 11.38 9.03
N GLY A 51 0.01 12.08 8.08
CA GLY A 51 0.81 13.29 8.33
C GLY A 51 0.02 14.49 8.86
N GLN A 52 -1.30 14.53 8.62
CA GLN A 52 -2.22 15.51 9.21
C GLN A 52 -2.64 15.17 10.64
N GLY A 53 -2.20 14.02 11.17
CA GLY A 53 -2.57 13.55 12.50
C GLY A 53 -3.98 12.99 12.59
N ILE A 54 -4.59 12.61 11.46
CA ILE A 54 -5.91 11.99 11.45
C ILE A 54 -5.78 10.54 11.95
N GLU A 55 -6.57 10.17 12.96
CA GLU A 55 -6.58 8.80 13.48
C GLU A 55 -7.25 7.85 12.49
N LEU A 56 -6.42 7.06 11.80
CA LEU A 56 -6.86 6.02 10.89
C LEU A 56 -7.29 4.77 11.65
N ASN A 57 -8.45 4.22 11.29
CA ASN A 57 -9.02 3.05 11.96
C ASN A 57 -8.63 1.74 11.26
N VAL A 58 -9.04 0.62 11.86
CA VAL A 58 -8.76 -0.73 11.32
C VAL A 58 -9.16 -0.92 9.86
N VAL A 59 -10.22 -0.26 9.40
CA VAL A 59 -10.68 -0.35 8.01
C VAL A 59 -9.69 0.36 7.08
N SER A 60 -9.25 1.56 7.43
CA SER A 60 -8.27 2.34 6.67
C SER A 60 -6.96 1.58 6.45
N TRP A 61 -6.38 1.05 7.53
CA TRP A 61 -5.16 0.23 7.47
C TRP A 61 -5.36 -1.04 6.65
N THR A 62 -6.44 -1.76 6.89
CA THR A 62 -6.70 -3.03 6.19
C THR A 62 -6.95 -2.82 4.71
N SER A 63 -7.63 -1.75 4.31
CA SER A 63 -7.82 -1.39 2.91
C SER A 63 -6.50 -1.14 2.19
N MET A 64 -5.58 -0.40 2.81
CA MET A 64 -4.25 -0.17 2.21
C MET A 64 -3.40 -1.43 2.13
N ILE A 65 -3.35 -2.24 3.21
CA ILE A 65 -2.60 -3.51 3.21
C ILE A 65 -3.13 -4.44 2.12
N SER A 66 -4.45 -4.58 2.02
CA SER A 66 -5.11 -5.41 1.00
C SER A 66 -4.84 -4.88 -0.41
N SER A 67 -4.91 -3.56 -0.60
CA SER A 67 -4.60 -2.91 -1.88
C SER A 67 -3.16 -3.17 -2.31
N CYS A 68 -2.19 -3.03 -1.40
CA CYS A 68 -0.78 -3.27 -1.69
C CYS A 68 -0.55 -4.73 -2.09
N THR A 69 -1.10 -5.67 -1.32
CA THR A 69 -1.00 -7.11 -1.61
C THR A 69 -1.59 -7.47 -2.98
N GLN A 70 -2.75 -6.90 -3.34
CA GLN A 70 -3.41 -7.14 -4.64
C GLN A 70 -2.65 -6.56 -5.83
N ASN A 71 -1.75 -5.61 -5.60
CA ASN A 71 -0.96 -4.94 -6.63
C ASN A 71 0.54 -5.27 -6.51
N GLU A 72 0.88 -6.43 -5.94
CA GLU A 72 2.26 -6.95 -5.85
C GLU A 72 3.24 -6.04 -5.09
N LYS A 73 2.70 -5.15 -4.24
CA LYS A 73 3.45 -4.29 -3.31
C LYS A 73 3.57 -4.95 -1.94
N ASP A 74 4.11 -6.17 -1.95
CA ASP A 74 4.09 -7.05 -0.78
C ASP A 74 4.94 -6.51 0.38
N ILE A 75 6.04 -5.81 0.08
CA ILE A 75 6.90 -5.19 1.09
C ILE A 75 6.16 -4.03 1.77
N GLU A 76 5.56 -3.14 0.98
CA GLU A 76 4.78 -2.02 1.51
C GLU A 76 3.57 -2.51 2.34
N ALA A 77 2.96 -3.64 1.96
CA ALA A 77 1.89 -4.26 2.75
C ALA A 77 2.38 -4.70 4.16
N LEU A 78 3.58 -5.27 4.25
CA LEU A 78 4.19 -5.66 5.53
C LEU A 78 4.59 -4.45 6.37
N ASP A 79 5.12 -3.40 5.75
CA ASP A 79 5.49 -2.15 6.44
C ASP A 79 4.25 -1.45 7.02
N LEU A 80 3.17 -1.34 6.24
CA LEU A 80 1.89 -0.80 6.72
C LEU A 80 1.31 -1.60 7.89
N PHE A 81 1.47 -2.93 7.89
CA PHE A 81 1.04 -3.75 9.03
C PHE A 81 1.85 -3.43 10.29
N ARG A 82 3.16 -3.24 10.15
CA ARG A 82 4.02 -2.86 11.28
C ARG A 82 3.61 -1.49 11.84
N GLU A 83 3.33 -0.54 10.97
CA GLU A 83 2.86 0.80 11.36
C GLU A 83 1.47 0.76 12.01
N MET A 84 0.54 -0.04 11.47
CA MET A 84 -0.77 -0.31 12.08
C MET A 84 -0.62 -0.77 13.54
N GLN A 85 0.35 -1.65 13.83
CA GLN A 85 0.65 -2.10 15.18
C GLN A 85 1.24 -0.99 16.06
N PHE A 86 2.14 -0.17 15.52
CA PHE A 86 2.69 0.98 16.25
C PHE A 86 1.64 2.05 16.57
N ALA A 87 0.66 2.22 15.69
CA ALA A 87 -0.52 3.05 15.93
C ALA A 87 -1.51 2.44 16.94
N GLY A 88 -1.24 1.24 17.47
CA GLY A 88 -2.10 0.55 18.43
C GLY A 88 -3.38 -0.03 17.82
N VAL A 89 -3.49 -0.06 16.49
CA VAL A 89 -4.67 -0.55 15.77
C VAL A 89 -4.58 -2.06 15.60
N LYS A 90 -5.59 -2.79 16.08
CA LYS A 90 -5.60 -4.26 16.00
C LYS A 90 -5.98 -4.74 14.59
N PRO A 91 -5.20 -5.65 13.99
CA PRO A 91 -5.54 -6.35 12.76
C PRO A 91 -6.91 -7.03 12.84
N ASN A 92 -7.64 -7.11 11.72
CA ASN A 92 -8.90 -7.85 11.61
C ASN A 92 -8.73 -9.15 10.81
N SER A 93 -9.84 -9.85 10.57
CA SER A 93 -9.86 -11.13 9.85
C SER A 93 -9.47 -11.03 8.38
N VAL A 94 -9.45 -9.83 7.79
CA VAL A 94 -9.00 -9.57 6.42
C VAL A 94 -7.50 -9.25 6.38
N THR A 95 -6.96 -8.62 7.43
CA THR A 95 -5.54 -8.25 7.48
C THR A 95 -4.63 -9.50 7.40
N ILE A 96 -4.94 -10.56 8.14
CA ILE A 96 -4.07 -11.74 8.23
C ILE A 96 -3.93 -12.49 6.88
N PRO A 97 -5.00 -12.82 6.14
CA PRO A 97 -4.88 -13.42 4.82
C PRO A 97 -4.05 -12.59 3.83
N CYS A 98 -4.18 -11.27 3.83
CA CYS A 98 -3.38 -10.39 2.97
C CYS A 98 -1.88 -10.53 3.28
N LEU A 99 -1.50 -10.55 4.56
CA LEU A 99 -0.09 -10.68 4.95
C LEU A 99 0.48 -12.06 4.64
N LEU A 100 -0.32 -13.12 4.76
CA LEU A 100 0.11 -14.46 4.37
C LEU A 100 0.39 -14.55 2.87
N ALA A 101 -0.46 -13.93 2.04
CA ALA A 101 -0.24 -13.84 0.61
C ALA A 101 1.04 -13.04 0.29
N ALA A 102 1.22 -11.87 0.92
CA ALA A 102 2.41 -11.05 0.75
C ALA A 102 3.70 -11.82 1.11
N CYS A 103 3.72 -12.51 2.26
CA CYS A 103 4.84 -13.34 2.68
C CYS A 103 5.13 -14.47 1.68
N ALA A 104 4.10 -15.13 1.15
CA ALA A 104 4.26 -16.20 0.17
C ALA A 104 4.87 -15.68 -1.14
N ASN A 105 4.42 -14.52 -1.62
CA ASN A 105 4.96 -13.87 -2.82
C ASN A 105 6.44 -13.51 -2.64
N ILE A 106 6.81 -12.91 -1.50
CA ILE A 106 8.20 -12.56 -1.19
C ILE A 106 9.08 -13.83 -1.14
N ALA A 107 8.62 -14.88 -0.46
CA ALA A 107 9.36 -16.13 -0.37
C ALA A 107 9.58 -16.76 -1.76
N LEU A 108 8.57 -16.72 -2.62
CA LEU A 108 8.68 -17.19 -4.00
C LEU A 108 9.70 -16.39 -4.81
N LEU A 109 9.70 -15.05 -4.67
CA LEU A 109 10.66 -14.17 -5.34
C LEU A 109 12.11 -14.45 -4.90
N LEU A 110 12.34 -14.68 -3.61
CA LEU A 110 13.67 -15.02 -3.10
C LEU A 110 14.17 -16.37 -3.64
N LEU A 111 13.30 -17.38 -3.67
CA LEU A 111 13.63 -18.68 -4.24
C LEU A 111 13.97 -18.59 -5.74
N ASP A 112 13.23 -17.80 -6.50
CA ASP A 112 13.49 -17.58 -7.93
C ASP A 112 14.87 -16.93 -8.16
N GLN A 113 15.27 -15.99 -7.31
CA GLN A 113 16.60 -15.37 -7.37
C GLN A 113 17.72 -16.36 -7.05
N GLU A 114 17.55 -17.22 -6.05
CA GLU A 114 18.52 -18.27 -5.74
C GLU A 114 18.68 -19.26 -6.90
N ILE A 115 17.59 -19.70 -7.51
CA ILE A 115 17.63 -20.61 -8.66
C ILE A 115 18.34 -19.95 -9.85
N LYS A 116 18.06 -18.67 -10.12
CA LYS A 116 18.76 -17.91 -11.17
C LYS A 116 20.26 -17.85 -10.90
N ASP A 117 20.69 -17.55 -9.68
CA ASP A 117 22.11 -17.49 -9.31
C ASP A 117 22.81 -18.85 -9.46
N VAL A 118 22.17 -19.94 -9.03
CA VAL A 118 22.69 -21.30 -9.21
C VAL A 118 22.80 -21.67 -10.69
N SER A 119 21.80 -21.33 -11.50
CA SER A 119 21.81 -21.64 -12.94
C SER A 119 22.97 -20.94 -13.68
N LEU A 120 23.29 -19.70 -13.32
CA LEU A 120 24.39 -18.93 -13.92
C LEU A 120 25.76 -19.54 -13.58
N LYS A 121 25.92 -20.08 -12.35
CA LYS A 121 27.17 -20.73 -11.91
C LYS A 121 27.42 -22.08 -12.56
N ILE A 122 26.37 -22.81 -12.96
CA ILE A 122 26.50 -24.12 -13.63
C ILE A 122 26.79 -23.93 -15.14
N CYS A 123 26.24 -22.87 -15.75
CA CYS A 123 26.34 -22.62 -17.18
C CYS A 123 27.54 -21.76 -17.62
N GLY A 124 28.27 -21.15 -16.68
CA GLY A 124 29.47 -20.34 -16.94
C GLY A 124 30.75 -21.11 -16.65
#